data_AF-A0A3A6QYR5-F1
#
_entry.id   AF-A0A3A6QYR5-F1
#
_cell.length_a   1.000
_cell.length_b   1.000
_cell.length_c   1.000
_cell.angle_alpha   90.00
_cell.angle_beta   90.00
_cell.angle_gamma   90.00
#
_symmetry.space_group_name_H-M   'P 1'
#
loop_
_entity.id
_entity.type
_entity.pdbx_description
1 polymer ?
#
loop_
_entity_poly.entity_id
_entity_poly.type
_entity_poly.pdbx_seq_one_letter_code
_entity_poly.pdbx_strand_id
1 'polypeptide(L)' 'MASQERTNQLSELVKKAGSVRKAERLILNSKGTNPSKSAIDRALKGSGSDYSVQCMIDDLTKALRQ' A
#
# COMPACT_ATOMS: atom_id res chain seq x y z
N MET A 1 9.32 -13.40 1.62
CA MET A 1 8.52 -13.00 0.44
C MET A 1 7.12 -12.73 0.94
N ALA A 2 6.43 -11.71 0.45
CA ALA A 2 5.08 -11.41 0.92
C ALA A 2 4.11 -12.49 0.44
N SER A 3 3.17 -12.86 1.30
CA SER A 3 2.08 -13.76 0.99
C SER A 3 1.22 -13.21 -0.15
N GLN A 4 0.67 -14.13 -0.95
CA GLN A 4 -0.22 -13.80 -2.05
C GLN A 4 -1.46 -13.05 -1.53
N GLU A 5 -1.97 -13.45 -0.36
CA GLU A 5 -3.13 -12.84 0.28
C GLU A 5 -2.91 -11.36 0.58
N ARG A 6 -1.80 -11.00 1.23
CA ARG A 6 -1.49 -9.59 1.53
C ARG A 6 -1.23 -8.78 0.27
N THR A 7 -0.56 -9.37 -0.71
CA THR A 7 -0.33 -8.72 -2.01
C THR A 7 -1.66 -8.39 -2.70
N ASN A 8 -2.62 -9.33 -2.67
CA ASN A 8 -3.95 -9.14 -3.23
C ASN A 8 -4.74 -8.07 -2.46
N GLN A 9 -4.69 -8.07 -1.12
CA GLN A 9 -5.33 -7.05 -0.29
C GLN A 9 -4.79 -5.65 -0.59
N LEU A 10 -3.46 -5.49 -0.68
CA LEU A 10 -2.85 -4.22 -1.06
C LEU A 10 -3.29 -3.79 -2.46
N SER A 11 -3.36 -4.71 -3.42
CA SER A 11 -3.81 -4.42 -4.79
C SER A 11 -5.23 -3.88 -4.83
N GLU A 12 -6.16 -4.49 -4.08
CA GLU A 12 -7.54 -4.02 -3.99
C GLU A 12 -7.64 -2.62 -3.36
N LEU A 13 -6.86 -2.33 -2.32
CA LEU A 13 -6.82 -1.00 -1.73
C LEU A 13 -6.23 0.05 -2.68
N VAL A 14 -5.18 -0.30 -3.43
CA VAL A 14 -4.58 0.57 -4.45
C VAL A 14 -5.56 0.86 -5.58
N LYS A 15 -6.35 -0.14 -6.00
CA LYS A 15 -7.45 0.07 -6.96
C LYS A 15 -8.52 1.00 -6.42
N LYS A 16 -8.91 0.86 -5.15
CA LYS A 16 -9.86 1.78 -4.48
C LYS A 16 -9.32 3.21 -4.42
N ALA A 17 -8.02 3.38 -4.17
CA ALA A 17 -7.34 4.68 -4.27
C ALA A 17 -7.25 5.22 -5.72
N GLY A 18 -7.45 4.36 -6.73
CA GLY A 18 -7.48 4.67 -8.15
C GLY A 18 -6.13 4.55 -8.87
N SER A 19 -5.00 4.72 -8.19
CA SER A 19 -3.67 4.46 -8.75
C SER A 19 -2.62 4.38 -7.65
N VAL A 20 -1.45 3.79 -7.96
CA VAL A 20 -0.30 3.75 -7.03
C VAL A 20 0.13 5.15 -6.60
N ARG A 21 0.16 6.13 -7.52
CA ARG A 21 0.49 7.53 -7.19
C ARG A 21 -0.55 8.20 -6.30
N LYS A 22 -1.82 7.83 -6.43
CA LYS A 22 -2.89 8.33 -5.55
C LYS A 22 -2.80 7.67 -4.18
N ALA A 23 -2.56 6.36 -4.12
CA ALA A 23 -2.34 5.63 -2.87
C ALA A 23 -1.16 6.22 -2.07
N GLU A 24 -0.04 6.47 -2.75
CA GLU A 24 1.15 7.13 -2.19
C GLU A 24 0.80 8.50 -1.58
N ARG A 25 0.04 9.33 -2.30
CA ARG A 25 -0.40 10.65 -1.80
C ARG A 25 -1.40 10.55 -0.64
N LEU A 26 -2.32 9.59 -0.68
CA LEU A 26 -3.30 9.38 0.39
C LEU A 26 -2.59 9.01 1.70
N ILE A 27 -1.63 8.07 1.64
CA ILE A 27 -0.83 7.71 2.81
C ILE A 27 -0.02 8.92 3.32
N LEU A 28 0.60 9.67 2.41
CA LEU A 28 1.37 10.86 2.76
C LEU A 28 0.51 11.91 3.47
N ASN A 29 -0.69 12.18 2.95
CA ASN A 29 -1.60 13.16 3.53
C ASN A 29 -2.16 12.69 4.89
N SER A 30 -2.32 11.38 5.09
CA SER A 30 -2.88 10.82 6.32
C SER A 30 -1.87 10.72 7.47
N LYS A 31 -0.62 10.34 7.16
CA LYS A 31 0.42 10.02 8.17
C LYS A 31 1.60 11.00 8.19
N GLY A 32 1.76 11.82 7.15
CA GLY A 32 2.93 12.70 6.96
C GLY A 32 4.18 11.98 6.45
N THR A 33 4.16 10.64 6.35
CA THR A 33 5.26 9.81 5.82
C THR A 33 4.67 8.68 4.99
N ASN A 34 5.32 8.32 3.88
CA ASN A 34 4.84 7.22 3.02
C ASN A 34 5.97 6.28 2.56
N PRO A 35 5.62 5.04 2.17
CA PRO A 35 6.49 4.26 1.31
C PRO A 35 6.54 4.88 -0.08
N SER A 36 7.72 4.89 -0.71
CA SER A 36 7.87 5.38 -2.07
C SER A 36 6.99 4.60 -3.05
N LYS A 37 6.57 5.23 -4.15
CA LYS A 37 5.89 4.56 -5.27
C LYS A 37 6.53 3.23 -5.66
N SER A 38 7.86 3.20 -5.73
CA SER A 38 8.62 1.99 -6.12
C SER A 38 8.55 0.87 -5.07
N ALA A 39 8.37 1.20 -3.78
CA ALA A 39 8.13 0.21 -2.74
C ALA A 39 6.73 -0.40 -2.89
N ILE A 40 5.71 0.41 -3.18
CA ILE A 40 4.34 -0.06 -3.43
C ILE A 40 4.29 -0.91 -4.70
N ASP A 41 4.92 -0.47 -5.80
CA ASP A 41 4.99 -1.23 -7.06
C ASP A 41 5.67 -2.59 -6.87
N ARG A 42 6.71 -2.68 -6.02
CA ARG A 42 7.37 -3.95 -5.68
C ARG A 42 6.48 -4.84 -4.81
N ALA A 43 5.83 -4.27 -3.81
CA ALA A 43 4.87 -4.98 -2.96
C ALA A 43 3.74 -5.60 -3.78
N LEU A 44 3.20 -4.87 -4.77
CA LEU A 44 2.18 -5.36 -5.69
C LEU A 44 2.64 -6.52 -6.57
N LYS A 45 3.95 -6.65 -6.81
CA LYS A 45 4.56 -7.77 -7.54
C LYS A 45 4.93 -8.96 -6.63
N GLY A 46 4.54 -8.92 -5.35
CA GLY A 46 4.87 -9.95 -4.35
C GLY A 46 6.29 -9.84 -3.77
N SER A 47 7.00 -8.74 -4.07
CA SER A 47 8.33 -8.49 -3.52
C SER A 47 8.24 -7.77 -2.18
N GLY A 48 9.09 -8.14 -1.22
CA GLY A 48 9.09 -7.59 0.14
C GLY A 48 8.77 -8.63 1.22
N SER A 49 8.57 -8.15 2.44
CA SER A 49 8.17 -8.96 3.59
C SER A 49 6.68 -8.77 3.89
N ASP A 50 6.04 -9.79 4.47
CA ASP A 50 4.65 -9.69 4.93
C ASP A 50 4.43 -8.52 5.88
N TYR A 51 5.42 -8.22 6.71
CA TYR A 51 5.39 -7.06 7.60
C TYR A 51 5.31 -5.75 6.82
N SER A 52 6.20 -5.55 5.84
CA SER A 52 6.22 -4.33 5.03
C SER A 52 4.92 -4.11 4.25
N VAL A 53 4.33 -5.18 3.70
CA VAL A 53 3.06 -5.11 2.98
C VAL A 53 1.90 -4.82 3.93
N GLN A 54 1.90 -5.41 5.13
CA GLN A 54 0.88 -5.11 6.14
C GLN A 54 0.91 -3.66 6.60
N CYS A 55 2.09 -3.09 6.83
CA CYS A 55 2.19 -1.66 7.15
C CYS A 55 1.59 -0.79 6.03
N MET A 56 1.83 -1.14 4.77
CA MET A 56 1.22 -0.43 3.62
C MET A 56 -0.30 -0.59 3.59
N ILE A 57 -0.81 -1.80 3.88
CA ILE A 57 -2.26 -2.08 3.97
C ILE A 57 -2.89 -1.23 5.07
N ASP A 58 -2.31 -1.22 6.27
CA ASP A 58 -2.84 -0.49 7.42
C ASP A 58 -2.85 1.01 7.16
N ASP A 59 -1.74 1.54 6.63
CA ASP A 59 -1.60 2.96 6.30
C ASP A 59 -2.61 3.38 5.21
N LEU A 60 -2.75 2.58 4.14
CA LEU A 60 -3.67 2.89 3.05
C LEU A 60 -5.15 2.71 3.48
N THR A 61 -5.44 1.73 4.33
CA THR A 61 -6.78 1.51 4.88
C THR A 61 -7.21 2.67 5.78
N LYS A 62 -6.31 3.18 6.63
CA LYS A 62 -6.56 4.37 7.45
C LYS A 62 -6.80 5.60 6.57
N ALA A 63 -5.96 5.81 5.56
CA ALA A 63 -6.09 6.94 4.65
C ALA A 63 -7.39 6.94 3.83
N LEU A 64 -7.94 5.77 3.51
CA LEU A 64 -9.21 5.63 2.78
C LEU A 64 -10.47 5.78 3.65
N ARG A 65 -10.32 5.79 4.98
CA ARG A 65 -11.44 5.97 5.93
C ARG A 65 -11.59 7.41 6.45
N GLN A 66 -10.61 8.27 6.16
CA GLN A 66 -10.67 9.71 6.41
C GLN A 66 -11.50 10.40 5.31
#